data_AF-A0A1J5IZ85-F1
#
_entry.id   AF-A0A1J5IZ85-F1
#
_cell.length_a   1.000
_cell.length_b   1.000
_cell.length_c   1.000
_cell.angle_alpha   90.00
_cell.angle_beta   90.00
_cell.angle_gamma   90.00
#
_symmetry.space_group_name_H-M   'P 1'
#
loop_
_entity.id
_entity.type
_entity.pdbx_description
1 polymer ?
#
loop_
_entity_poly.entity_id
_entity_poly.type
_entity_poly.pdbx_seq_one_letter_code
_entity_poly.pdbx_strand_id
1 'polypeptide(L)'
;MPSIFDRLRTLPQRTQARTSGPLLGKVSDAMAPAAAVAPGRKRAPFCAAGGRPCVTVCKPTAGCDCQSEAVRAALVREIAALGLNLEVGTAKTGCGGQCNSGPFIGFPQQQLFYVRVQPGDAADIARETLLQGKILFPLLSVSPNRSYRADILFERETGMLAAIDDSVCMVEVAKYFLEWEAGLSCGKCVPCRLGMQRLNECMERIVGGSGTLEDLEQIKLLCHTMINASHCEFAMTSSRPVLSAVTYFENEFLAHIERQECAAGVCEKLVAIQKKKATRELLKSRKKKKKK
;
A
#
# COMPACT_ATOMS: atom_id res chain seq x y z
N MET A 1 -16.48 -4.75 58.57
CA MET A 1 -15.89 -4.83 57.21
C MET A 1 -15.28 -3.47 56.91
N PRO A 2 -13.94 -3.30 56.99
CA PRO A 2 -13.33 -1.99 56.73
C PRO A 2 -13.54 -1.58 55.27
N SER A 3 -13.73 -0.28 55.05
CA SER A 3 -14.09 0.29 53.76
C SER A 3 -12.93 0.20 52.76
N ILE A 4 -13.23 0.27 51.46
CA ILE A 4 -12.22 0.29 50.38
C ILE A 4 -11.17 1.40 50.59
N PHE A 5 -11.55 2.52 51.22
CA PHE A 5 -10.64 3.63 51.53
C PHE A 5 -9.60 3.30 52.61
N ASP A 6 -9.93 2.41 53.55
CA ASP A 6 -8.99 1.99 54.58
C ASP A 6 -7.88 1.07 54.03
N ARG A 7 -8.16 0.33 52.95
CA ARG A 7 -7.15 -0.48 52.24
C ARG A 7 -6.20 0.35 51.38
N LEU A 8 -6.63 1.51 50.92
CA LEU A 8 -5.79 2.43 50.15
C LEU A 8 -4.74 3.14 51.03
N ARG A 9 -5.00 3.28 52.34
CA ARG A 9 -4.06 3.88 53.29
C ARG A 9 -2.89 2.99 53.69
N THR A 10 -3.01 1.67 53.55
CA THR A 10 -1.98 0.70 53.96
C THR A 10 -1.12 0.18 52.80
N LEU A 11 -1.35 0.67 51.57
CA LEU A 11 -0.43 0.42 50.46
C LEU A 11 0.91 1.13 50.74
N PRO A 12 2.05 0.42 50.75
CA PRO A 12 3.34 1.05 50.94
C PRO A 12 3.58 2.03 49.80
N GLN A 13 3.77 3.31 50.13
CA GLN A 13 4.11 4.38 49.20
C GLN A 13 5.49 4.12 48.57
N ARG A 14 5.52 3.29 47.52
CA ARG A 14 6.74 2.98 46.76
C ARG A 14 7.11 4.07 45.74
N THR A 15 6.52 5.27 45.86
CA THR A 15 6.62 6.38 44.90
C THR A 15 7.04 7.70 45.53
N GLN A 16 7.83 7.69 46.61
CA GLN A 16 8.42 8.90 47.19
C GLN A 16 9.95 8.87 47.39
N ALA A 17 10.67 7.96 46.72
CA ALA A 17 12.13 7.87 46.81
C ALA A 17 12.87 8.13 45.48
N ARG A 18 12.36 9.03 44.63
CA ARG A 18 13.10 9.53 43.46
C ARG A 18 12.76 10.99 43.09
N THR A 19 12.76 11.91 44.06
CA THR A 19 12.82 13.35 43.76
C THR A 19 13.54 14.10 44.87
N SER A 20 14.87 14.10 44.83
CA SER A 20 15.73 15.14 45.42
C SER A 20 17.22 14.82 45.19
N GLY A 21 17.59 14.68 43.92
CA GLY A 21 18.99 14.81 43.48
C GLY A 21 19.05 15.94 42.45
N PRO A 22 20.11 16.77 42.41
CA PRO A 22 20.17 17.87 41.46
C PRO A 22 20.13 17.29 40.04
N LEU A 23 19.05 17.56 39.30
CA LEU A 23 18.86 17.22 37.88
C LEU A 23 19.70 18.13 36.96
N LEU A 24 20.93 18.42 37.37
CA LEU A 24 21.95 19.10 36.60
C LEU A 24 23.24 18.29 36.79
N GLY A 25 23.25 17.10 36.19
CA GLY A 25 24.51 16.49 35.82
C GLY A 25 25.21 17.47 34.90
N LYS A 26 26.36 17.98 35.34
CA LYS A 26 27.25 18.81 34.53
C LYS A 26 27.43 18.12 33.17
N VAL A 27 26.87 18.70 32.13
CA VAL A 27 27.31 18.45 30.76
C VAL A 27 28.71 19.05 30.73
N SER A 28 29.70 18.23 31.08
CA SER A 28 31.08 18.62 30.90
C SER A 28 31.31 18.73 29.40
N ASP A 29 31.82 19.88 29.00
CA ASP A 29 32.31 20.16 27.65
C ASP A 29 33.40 19.16 27.30
N ALA A 30 32.98 18.02 26.78
CA ALA A 30 33.79 17.06 26.09
C ALA A 30 32.95 16.54 24.92
N MET A 31 32.83 17.41 23.91
CA MET A 31 32.37 17.02 22.59
C MET A 31 33.33 15.93 22.10
N ALA A 32 32.92 14.67 22.27
CA ALA A 32 33.63 13.53 21.70
C ALA A 32 33.85 13.84 20.22
N PRO A 33 35.09 13.76 19.70
CA PRO A 33 35.35 14.09 18.32
C PRO A 33 34.46 13.22 17.44
N ALA A 34 33.75 13.88 16.51
CA ALA A 34 32.88 13.26 15.54
C ALA A 34 33.57 11.99 15.01
N ALA A 35 33.01 10.83 15.34
CA ALA A 35 33.55 9.55 14.93
C ALA A 35 33.73 9.62 13.41
N ALA A 36 35.00 9.52 12.99
CA ALA A 36 35.40 9.63 11.60
C ALA A 36 34.50 8.73 10.75
N VAL A 37 33.83 9.32 9.77
CA VAL A 37 33.00 8.61 8.80
C VAL A 37 33.86 7.55 8.16
N ALA A 38 33.58 6.28 8.48
CA ALA A 38 34.28 5.15 7.91
C ALA A 38 34.28 5.26 6.37
N PRO A 39 35.41 4.97 5.69
CA PRO A 39 35.52 5.14 4.24
C PRO A 39 34.43 4.35 3.54
N GLY A 40 33.68 5.06 2.70
CA GLY A 40 32.38 4.64 2.18
C GLY A 40 32.43 3.30 1.47
N ARG A 41 31.64 2.33 1.97
CA ARG A 41 31.16 1.26 1.10
C ARG A 41 30.49 1.93 -0.10
N LYS A 42 30.91 1.57 -1.33
CA LYS A 42 30.20 1.95 -2.55
C LYS A 42 28.73 1.59 -2.32
N ARG A 43 27.87 2.60 -2.15
CA ARG A 43 26.45 2.39 -1.92
C ARG A 43 25.90 1.70 -3.17
N ALA A 44 25.11 0.65 -2.97
CA ALA A 44 24.36 0.08 -4.07
C ALA A 44 23.54 1.20 -4.73
N PRO A 45 23.41 1.20 -6.07
CA PRO A 45 22.62 2.21 -6.74
C PRO A 45 21.19 2.16 -6.21
N PHE A 46 20.57 3.34 -6.06
CA PHE A 46 19.20 3.46 -5.55
C PHE A 46 18.20 2.67 -6.40
N CYS A 47 18.49 2.53 -7.69
CA CYS A 47 17.78 1.62 -8.58
C CYS A 47 18.76 0.64 -9.25
N ALA A 48 18.47 -0.65 -9.13
CA ALA A 48 19.10 -1.69 -9.91
C ALA A 48 18.58 -1.70 -11.35
N ALA A 49 19.46 -2.03 -12.29
CA ALA A 49 19.07 -2.26 -13.68
C ALA A 49 18.31 -3.59 -13.78
N GLY A 50 17.01 -3.53 -14.05
CA GLY A 50 16.23 -4.74 -14.31
C GLY A 50 14.72 -4.51 -14.25
N GLY A 51 14.05 -4.68 -15.40
CA GLY A 51 12.64 -5.04 -15.63
C GLY A 51 11.51 -4.19 -15.05
N ARG A 52 11.68 -3.58 -13.87
CA ARG A 52 10.70 -2.75 -13.18
C ARG A 52 11.13 -1.29 -13.29
N PRO A 53 10.18 -0.36 -13.47
CA PRO A 53 10.49 1.06 -13.46
C PRO A 53 11.12 1.45 -12.11
N CYS A 54 12.13 2.30 -12.17
CA CYS A 54 12.79 2.82 -10.97
C CYS A 54 11.88 3.80 -10.22
N VAL A 55 11.12 4.58 -11.00
CA VAL A 55 10.21 5.61 -10.52
C VAL A 55 8.87 5.41 -11.19
N THR A 56 7.79 5.50 -10.42
CA THR A 56 6.42 5.49 -10.94
C THR A 56 5.70 6.75 -10.54
N VAL A 57 4.94 7.32 -11.47
CA VAL A 57 4.12 8.51 -11.21
C VAL A 57 2.65 8.16 -11.37
N CYS A 58 1.78 8.82 -10.63
CA CYS A 58 0.34 8.64 -10.76
C CYS A 58 -0.15 8.96 -12.18
N LYS A 59 -1.05 8.12 -12.70
CA LYS A 59 -1.73 8.36 -13.98
C LYS A 59 -2.89 9.32 -13.76
N PRO A 60 -2.99 10.44 -14.50
CA PRO A 60 -4.16 11.31 -14.39
C PRO A 60 -5.41 10.59 -14.93
N THR A 61 -6.50 10.67 -14.17
CA THR A 61 -7.85 10.34 -14.65
C THR A 61 -8.50 11.60 -15.23
N ALA A 62 -9.52 11.44 -16.07
CA ALA A 62 -10.33 12.57 -16.56
C ALA A 62 -10.86 13.39 -15.37
N GLY A 63 -10.44 14.66 -15.26
CA GLY A 63 -10.77 15.55 -14.15
C GLY A 63 -9.74 15.65 -13.02
N CYS A 64 -8.52 15.09 -13.15
CA CYS A 64 -7.46 15.34 -12.16
C CYS A 64 -6.88 16.76 -12.30
N ASP A 65 -6.85 17.51 -11.19
CA ASP A 65 -6.16 18.80 -11.08
C ASP A 65 -4.76 18.67 -10.42
N CYS A 66 -4.33 17.43 -10.20
CA CYS A 66 -3.14 17.13 -9.43
C CYS A 66 -1.80 17.55 -10.08
N GLN A 67 -1.74 17.97 -11.36
CA GLN A 67 -0.49 18.27 -12.09
C GLN A 67 0.50 17.08 -12.21
N SER A 68 0.01 15.84 -12.14
CA SER A 68 0.87 14.64 -12.20
C SER A 68 1.71 14.54 -13.48
N GLU A 69 1.16 14.94 -14.61
CA GLU A 69 1.88 14.97 -15.90
C GLU A 69 3.01 15.98 -15.90
N ALA A 70 2.84 17.13 -15.24
CA ALA A 70 3.90 18.14 -15.14
C ALA A 70 5.07 17.60 -14.31
N VAL A 71 4.79 16.90 -13.20
CA VAL A 71 5.81 16.24 -12.38
C VAL A 71 6.52 15.13 -13.19
N ARG A 72 5.77 14.32 -13.94
CA ARG A 72 6.33 13.27 -14.81
C ARG A 72 7.26 13.86 -15.88
N ALA A 73 6.81 14.90 -16.58
CA ALA A 73 7.61 15.57 -17.61
C ALA A 73 8.88 16.20 -17.01
N ALA A 74 8.78 16.82 -15.84
CA ALA A 74 9.93 17.37 -15.12
C ALA A 74 10.94 16.27 -14.76
N LEU A 75 10.50 15.16 -14.18
CA LEU A 75 11.38 14.04 -13.83
C LEU A 75 12.10 13.47 -15.06
N VAL A 76 11.39 13.24 -16.16
CA VAL A 76 11.99 12.72 -17.40
C VAL A 76 13.07 13.68 -17.92
N ARG A 77 12.82 14.99 -17.89
CA ARG A 77 13.81 16.01 -18.29
C ARG A 77 15.04 15.99 -17.40
N GLU A 78 14.87 15.95 -16.08
CA GLU A 78 16.00 15.97 -15.13
C GLU A 78 16.82 14.67 -15.18
N ILE A 79 16.16 13.52 -15.35
CA ILE A 79 16.83 12.21 -15.53
C ILE A 79 17.69 12.22 -16.81
N ALA A 80 17.15 12.75 -17.91
CA ALA A 80 17.87 12.89 -19.17
C ALA A 80 19.06 13.86 -19.04
N ALA A 81 18.89 14.99 -18.35
CA ALA A 81 19.94 15.97 -18.12
C ALA A 81 21.10 15.40 -17.28
N LEU A 82 20.82 14.48 -16.35
CA LEU A 82 21.81 13.79 -15.53
C LEU A 82 22.43 12.55 -16.21
N GLY A 83 21.99 12.20 -17.43
CA GLY A 83 22.48 11.02 -18.16
C GLY A 83 22.13 9.69 -17.48
N LEU A 84 21.06 9.66 -16.68
CA LEU A 84 20.62 8.46 -15.98
C LEU A 84 19.77 7.58 -16.93
N ASN A 85 20.19 6.33 -17.14
CA ASN A 85 19.43 5.33 -17.91
C ASN A 85 18.29 4.73 -17.07
N LEU A 86 17.36 5.57 -16.59
CA LEU A 86 16.24 5.16 -15.75
C LEU A 86 14.91 5.40 -16.46
N GLU A 87 14.01 4.41 -16.38
CA GLU A 87 12.66 4.52 -16.91
C GLU A 87 11.69 5.03 -15.84
N VAL A 88 10.86 6.00 -16.23
CA VAL A 88 9.73 6.50 -15.43
C VAL A 88 8.46 5.79 -15.87
N GLY A 89 8.03 4.84 -15.05
CA GLY A 89 6.80 4.08 -15.24
C GLY A 89 5.56 4.80 -14.70
N THR A 90 4.44 4.09 -14.76
CA THR A 90 3.15 4.56 -14.30
C THR A 90 2.71 3.73 -13.10
N ALA A 91 2.23 4.39 -12.05
CA ALA A 91 1.66 3.72 -10.89
C ALA A 91 0.21 3.31 -11.16
N LYS A 92 -0.26 2.22 -10.53
CA LYS A 92 -1.68 1.86 -10.54
C LYS A 92 -2.43 2.78 -9.60
N THR A 93 -3.41 3.52 -10.13
CA THR A 93 -4.12 4.55 -9.36
C THR A 93 -5.62 4.43 -9.52
N GLY A 94 -6.33 4.35 -8.41
CA GLY A 94 -7.78 4.41 -8.32
C GLY A 94 -8.19 5.64 -7.53
N CYS A 95 -8.65 6.67 -8.23
CA CYS A 95 -9.14 7.92 -7.64
C CYS A 95 -10.26 8.53 -8.48
N GLY A 96 -11.11 9.34 -7.84
CA GLY A 96 -12.20 10.07 -8.49
C GLY A 96 -11.80 11.42 -9.08
N GLY A 97 -10.49 11.71 -9.22
CA GLY A 97 -9.96 12.98 -9.74
C GLY A 97 -9.64 14.04 -8.68
N GLN A 98 -10.11 13.87 -7.44
CA GLN A 98 -9.77 14.74 -6.30
C GLN A 98 -8.97 13.94 -5.27
N CYS A 99 -7.73 14.32 -5.04
CA CYS A 99 -6.85 13.71 -4.03
C CYS A 99 -6.23 14.81 -3.16
N ASN A 100 -6.14 14.57 -1.86
CA ASN A 100 -5.52 15.53 -0.92
C ASN A 100 -3.99 15.39 -0.91
N SER A 101 -3.49 14.19 -1.25
CA SER A 101 -2.07 13.82 -1.13
C SER A 101 -1.34 13.68 -2.48
N GLY A 102 -2.01 13.93 -3.61
CA GLY A 102 -1.37 13.85 -4.93
C GLY A 102 -0.68 15.16 -5.34
N PRO A 103 0.23 15.12 -6.34
CA PRO A 103 0.84 13.95 -6.98
C PRO A 103 1.67 13.10 -6.03
N PHE A 104 1.74 11.82 -6.32
CA PHE A 104 2.66 10.92 -5.64
C PHE A 104 3.61 10.26 -6.62
N ILE A 105 4.76 9.89 -6.09
CA ILE A 105 5.81 9.15 -6.78
C ILE A 105 6.07 7.88 -6.00
N GLY A 106 6.02 6.73 -6.66
CA GLY A 106 6.43 5.45 -6.09
C GLY A 106 7.84 5.08 -6.53
N PHE A 107 8.55 4.36 -5.67
CA PHE A 107 9.85 3.76 -6.00
C PHE A 107 9.77 2.24 -5.78
N PRO A 108 9.39 1.45 -6.80
CA PRO A 108 9.09 0.03 -6.64
C PRO A 108 10.19 -0.79 -5.97
N GLN A 109 11.45 -0.48 -6.27
CA GLN A 109 12.61 -1.21 -5.76
C GLN A 109 12.95 -0.88 -4.30
N GLN A 110 12.60 0.34 -3.86
CA GLN A 110 12.88 0.82 -2.50
C GLN A 110 11.63 0.78 -1.59
N GLN A 111 10.47 0.42 -2.15
CA GLN A 111 9.19 0.33 -1.46
C GLN A 111 8.86 1.59 -0.66
N LEU A 112 8.99 2.76 -1.28
CA LEU A 112 8.64 4.03 -0.67
C LEU A 112 7.83 4.90 -1.63
N PHE A 113 7.10 5.85 -1.04
CA PHE A 113 6.35 6.84 -1.80
C PHE A 113 6.69 8.25 -1.35
N TYR A 114 6.75 9.15 -2.31
CA TYR A 114 6.64 10.58 -2.10
C TYR A 114 5.23 11.05 -2.39
N VAL A 115 4.72 12.00 -1.61
CA VAL A 115 3.37 12.57 -1.74
C VAL A 115 3.45 14.09 -1.82
N ARG A 116 2.43 14.72 -2.39
CA ARG A 116 2.33 16.19 -2.58
C ARG A 116 3.52 16.78 -3.34
N VAL A 117 4.07 16.02 -4.28
CA VAL A 117 5.26 16.41 -5.04
C VAL A 117 4.92 17.51 -6.04
N GLN A 118 5.70 18.59 -6.02
CA GLN A 118 5.58 19.69 -6.97
C GLN A 118 6.53 19.51 -8.18
N PRO A 119 6.24 20.13 -9.34
CA PRO A 119 7.14 20.07 -10.49
C PRO A 119 8.56 20.58 -10.20
N GLY A 120 8.71 21.52 -9.26
CA GLY A 120 10.01 22.04 -8.83
C GLY A 120 10.86 21.03 -8.06
N ASP A 121 10.23 20.11 -7.33
CA ASP A 121 10.94 19.10 -6.51
C ASP A 121 11.62 18.02 -7.38
N ALA A 122 11.25 17.92 -8.66
CA ALA A 122 11.78 16.91 -9.57
C ALA A 122 13.32 16.96 -9.70
N ALA A 123 13.90 18.16 -9.64
CA ALA A 123 15.36 18.33 -9.71
C ALA A 123 16.05 17.75 -8.47
N ASP A 124 15.51 18.00 -7.28
CA ASP A 124 16.05 17.48 -6.03
C ASP A 124 15.83 15.97 -5.92
N ILE A 125 14.68 15.45 -6.36
CA ILE A 125 14.43 14.01 -6.42
C ILE A 125 15.45 13.32 -7.34
N ALA A 126 15.73 13.88 -8.51
CA ALA A 126 16.68 13.29 -9.44
C ALA A 126 18.13 13.31 -8.89
N ARG A 127 18.55 14.43 -8.28
CA ARG A 127 19.93 14.60 -7.78
C ARG A 127 20.17 13.95 -6.42
N GLU A 128 19.30 14.18 -5.45
CA GLU A 128 19.51 13.69 -4.09
C GLU A 128 19.01 12.25 -3.95
N THR A 129 17.84 11.92 -4.49
CA THR A 129 17.27 10.57 -4.33
C THR A 129 17.82 9.59 -5.36
N LEU A 130 17.68 9.85 -6.66
CA LEU A 130 18.06 8.86 -7.68
C LEU A 130 19.58 8.68 -7.79
N LEU A 131 20.34 9.77 -7.76
CA LEU A 131 21.79 9.72 -7.92
C LEU A 131 22.54 9.42 -6.61
N GLN A 132 22.19 10.10 -5.50
CA GLN A 132 22.91 9.95 -4.23
C GLN A 132 22.27 8.95 -3.26
N GLY A 133 21.04 8.50 -3.52
CA GLY A 133 20.30 7.58 -2.65
C GLY A 133 19.83 8.21 -1.33
N LYS A 134 19.65 9.53 -1.27
CA LYS A 134 19.14 10.23 -0.09
C LYS A 134 17.62 10.38 -0.15
N ILE A 135 16.97 10.09 0.97
CA ILE A 135 15.51 10.21 1.07
C ILE A 135 15.15 11.65 1.45
N LEU A 136 14.28 12.26 0.66
CA LEU A 136 13.71 13.58 0.97
C LEU A 136 12.56 13.42 1.97
N PHE A 137 12.88 13.55 3.26
CA PHE A 137 11.89 13.44 4.35
C PHE A 137 10.65 14.33 4.20
N PRO A 138 10.71 15.58 3.68
CA PRO A 138 9.53 16.41 3.52
C PRO A 138 8.48 15.82 2.55
N LEU A 139 8.94 15.03 1.57
CA LEU A 139 8.09 14.40 0.57
C LEU A 139 7.71 12.97 0.97
N LEU A 140 8.48 12.35 1.87
CA LEU A 140 8.28 10.96 2.28
C LEU A 140 6.92 10.75 2.92
N SER A 141 6.15 9.83 2.35
CA SER A 141 4.86 9.42 2.88
C SER A 141 5.05 8.48 4.07
N VAL A 142 5.23 9.06 5.26
CA VAL A 142 5.17 8.35 6.54
C VAL A 142 3.87 8.75 7.23
N SER A 143 2.91 7.83 7.30
CA SER A 143 1.69 8.03 8.07
C SER A 143 1.42 6.80 8.91
N PRO A 144 1.15 6.95 10.23
CA PRO A 144 0.72 5.83 11.07
C PRO A 144 -0.64 5.28 10.64
N ASN A 145 -1.42 6.04 9.85
CA ASN A 145 -2.72 5.64 9.32
C ASN A 145 -2.63 4.95 7.94
N ARG A 146 -1.41 4.59 7.49
CA ARG A 146 -1.17 3.93 6.20
C ARG A 146 -1.47 2.43 6.28
N SER A 147 -1.76 1.82 5.13
CA SER A 147 -1.64 0.36 4.97
C SER A 147 -0.26 -0.10 5.45
N TYR A 148 -0.18 -1.22 6.19
CA TYR A 148 1.11 -1.76 6.64
C TYR A 148 2.02 -2.20 5.50
N ARG A 149 1.48 -2.23 4.27
CA ARG A 149 2.21 -2.50 3.03
C ARG A 149 2.81 -1.23 2.43
N ALA A 150 4.13 -1.26 2.25
CA ALA A 150 4.90 -0.11 1.77
C ALA A 150 4.73 0.18 0.27
N ASP A 151 4.20 -0.79 -0.48
CA ASP A 151 3.90 -0.71 -1.91
C ASP A 151 2.47 -0.25 -2.23
N ILE A 152 1.67 0.10 -1.22
CA ILE A 152 0.30 0.58 -1.36
C ILE A 152 0.12 1.88 -0.59
N LEU A 153 -0.64 2.81 -1.18
CA LEU A 153 -1.12 4.01 -0.54
C LEU A 153 -2.65 3.99 -0.55
N PHE A 154 -3.25 4.02 0.63
CA PHE A 154 -4.69 4.14 0.81
C PHE A 154 -5.00 5.39 1.64
N GLU A 155 -5.84 6.27 1.12
CA GLU A 155 -6.31 7.46 1.81
C GLU A 155 -7.77 7.27 2.22
N ARG A 156 -7.99 7.16 3.55
CA ARG A 156 -9.29 6.77 4.13
C ARG A 156 -10.44 7.73 3.83
N GLU A 157 -10.14 9.02 3.71
CA GLU A 157 -11.13 10.07 3.51
C GLU A 157 -11.64 10.08 2.07
N THR A 158 -10.72 10.19 1.12
CA THR A 158 -11.00 10.30 -0.32
C THR A 158 -11.31 8.94 -0.95
N GLY A 159 -10.94 7.83 -0.29
CA GLY A 159 -11.01 6.49 -0.88
C GLY A 159 -9.96 6.28 -1.97
N MET A 160 -8.98 7.16 -2.10
CA MET A 160 -7.89 7.01 -3.06
C MET A 160 -7.10 5.75 -2.71
N LEU A 161 -6.93 4.87 -3.69
CA LEU A 161 -6.12 3.68 -3.59
C LEU A 161 -5.07 3.68 -4.70
N ALA A 162 -3.81 3.55 -4.34
CA ALA A 162 -2.71 3.51 -5.28
C ALA A 162 -1.73 2.39 -4.95
N ALA A 163 -1.20 1.74 -5.98
CA ALA A 163 -0.13 0.77 -5.85
C ALA A 163 1.13 1.26 -6.57
N ILE A 164 2.27 0.79 -6.11
CA ILE A 164 3.58 1.29 -6.53
C ILE A 164 3.86 1.00 -8.01
N ASP A 165 3.38 -0.11 -8.54
CA ASP A 165 3.49 -0.51 -9.94
C ASP A 165 2.46 -1.61 -10.30
N ASP A 166 2.60 -2.16 -11.50
CA ASP A 166 1.70 -3.20 -12.01
C ASP A 166 1.88 -4.58 -11.39
N SER A 167 2.93 -4.80 -10.59
CA SER A 167 3.20 -6.07 -9.92
C SER A 167 2.31 -6.32 -8.70
N VAL A 168 1.53 -5.32 -8.30
CA VAL A 168 0.57 -5.43 -7.20
C VAL A 168 -0.79 -5.86 -7.74
N CYS A 169 -1.37 -6.92 -7.17
CA CYS A 169 -2.71 -7.40 -7.49
C CYS A 169 -3.75 -6.68 -6.63
N MET A 170 -4.64 -5.88 -7.21
CA MET A 170 -5.60 -5.09 -6.41
C MET A 170 -6.68 -5.96 -5.75
N VAL A 171 -6.96 -7.14 -6.32
CA VAL A 171 -7.86 -8.13 -5.70
C VAL A 171 -7.24 -8.71 -4.42
N GLU A 172 -5.95 -8.99 -4.42
CA GLU A 172 -5.23 -9.45 -3.23
C GLU A 172 -5.11 -8.33 -2.20
N VAL A 173 -4.87 -7.08 -2.63
CA VAL A 173 -4.90 -5.90 -1.75
C VAL A 173 -6.25 -5.75 -1.03
N ALA A 174 -7.35 -5.90 -1.74
CA ALA A 174 -8.69 -5.84 -1.14
C ALA A 174 -8.88 -6.96 -0.09
N LYS A 175 -8.40 -8.17 -0.38
CA LYS A 175 -8.44 -9.29 0.58
C LYS A 175 -7.57 -8.98 1.80
N TYR A 176 -6.37 -8.45 1.58
CA TYR A 176 -5.42 -8.09 2.62
C TYR A 176 -6.02 -7.13 3.64
N PHE A 177 -6.72 -6.06 3.19
CA PHE A 177 -7.39 -5.14 4.11
C PHE A 177 -8.43 -5.86 4.99
N LEU A 178 -9.28 -6.69 4.38
CA LEU A 178 -10.34 -7.38 5.09
C LEU A 178 -9.85 -8.46 6.07
N GLU A 179 -8.79 -9.18 5.73
CA GLU A 179 -8.31 -10.32 6.53
C GLU A 179 -7.86 -9.87 7.93
N TRP A 180 -7.22 -8.71 8.03
CA TRP A 180 -6.83 -8.12 9.33
C TRP A 180 -8.02 -7.59 10.13
N GLU A 181 -8.96 -6.93 9.45
CA GLU A 181 -10.06 -6.24 10.11
C GLU A 181 -11.17 -7.21 10.56
N ALA A 182 -11.33 -8.35 9.88
CA ALA A 182 -12.39 -9.28 10.22
C ALA A 182 -12.32 -9.83 11.64
N GLY A 183 -11.11 -10.00 12.19
CA GLY A 183 -10.89 -10.44 13.57
C GLY A 183 -11.11 -9.37 14.63
N LEU A 184 -11.23 -8.09 14.24
CA LEU A 184 -11.35 -6.95 15.16
C LEU A 184 -12.79 -6.50 15.38
N SER A 185 -13.75 -7.04 14.62
CA SER A 185 -15.16 -6.71 14.76
C SER A 185 -15.70 -7.12 16.13
N CYS A 186 -16.36 -6.20 16.83
CA CYS A 186 -17.05 -6.51 18.09
C CYS A 186 -18.35 -7.32 17.89
N GLY A 187 -18.82 -7.49 16.65
CA GLY A 187 -19.99 -8.30 16.32
C GLY A 187 -21.35 -7.72 16.74
N LYS A 188 -21.41 -6.46 17.20
CA LYS A 188 -22.64 -5.84 17.73
C LYS A 188 -23.74 -5.63 16.67
N CYS A 189 -23.39 -5.07 15.52
CA CYS A 189 -24.35 -4.81 14.45
C CYS A 189 -24.28 -5.88 13.37
N VAL A 190 -25.45 -6.32 12.89
CA VAL A 190 -25.61 -7.34 11.84
C VAL A 190 -24.83 -7.02 10.56
N PRO A 191 -24.89 -5.80 9.98
CA PRO A 191 -24.16 -5.50 8.75
C PRO A 191 -22.65 -5.68 8.92
N CYS A 192 -22.08 -5.32 10.07
CA CYS A 192 -20.66 -5.55 10.34
C CYS A 192 -20.36 -7.03 10.60
N ARG A 193 -21.12 -7.69 11.49
CA ARG A 193 -20.83 -9.08 11.91
C ARG A 193 -20.92 -10.07 10.76
N LEU A 194 -22.05 -10.05 10.03
CA LEU A 194 -22.29 -10.99 8.94
C LEU A 194 -21.70 -10.49 7.62
N GLY A 195 -21.73 -9.18 7.37
CA GLY A 195 -21.20 -8.61 6.14
C GLY A 195 -19.70 -8.83 6.01
N MET A 196 -18.93 -8.68 7.09
CA MET A 196 -17.48 -8.93 7.07
C MET A 196 -17.14 -10.39 6.75
N GLN A 197 -17.85 -11.34 7.37
CA GLN A 197 -17.68 -12.76 7.08
C GLN A 197 -18.00 -13.06 5.61
N ARG A 198 -19.13 -12.55 5.12
CA ARG A 198 -19.56 -12.78 3.75
C ARG A 198 -18.64 -12.13 2.71
N LEU A 199 -18.10 -10.94 3.00
CA LEU A 199 -17.07 -10.30 2.19
C LEU A 199 -15.82 -11.17 2.08
N ASN A 200 -15.31 -11.69 3.20
CA ASN A 200 -14.15 -12.59 3.19
C ASN A 200 -14.41 -13.86 2.37
N GLU A 201 -15.57 -14.51 2.54
CA GLU A 201 -15.93 -15.71 1.76
C GLU A 201 -15.97 -15.42 0.24
N CYS A 202 -16.47 -14.25 -0.17
CA CYS A 202 -16.47 -13.84 -1.57
C CYS A 202 -15.03 -13.61 -2.08
N MET A 203 -14.21 -12.88 -1.31
CA MET A 203 -12.82 -12.59 -1.67
C MET A 203 -11.96 -13.86 -1.74
N GLU A 204 -12.14 -14.81 -0.83
CA GLU A 204 -11.45 -16.10 -0.83
C GLU A 204 -11.78 -16.93 -2.07
N ARG A 205 -13.05 -16.93 -2.50
CA ARG A 205 -13.46 -17.62 -3.73
C ARG A 205 -12.84 -16.97 -4.97
N ILE A 206 -12.86 -15.64 -5.07
CA ILE A 206 -12.27 -14.90 -6.20
C ILE A 206 -10.76 -15.16 -6.27
N VAL A 207 -10.02 -14.97 -5.18
CA VAL A 207 -8.56 -15.23 -5.12
C VAL A 207 -8.23 -16.72 -5.30
N GLY A 208 -9.15 -17.60 -4.89
CA GLY A 208 -9.05 -19.05 -5.06
C GLY A 208 -9.32 -19.58 -6.47
N GLY A 209 -9.84 -18.75 -7.37
CA GLY A 209 -10.21 -19.13 -8.74
C GLY A 209 -11.57 -19.82 -8.87
N SER A 210 -12.42 -19.71 -7.85
CA SER A 210 -13.79 -20.21 -7.83
C SER A 210 -14.83 -19.10 -7.62
N GLY A 211 -14.45 -17.84 -7.85
CA GLY A 211 -15.34 -16.69 -7.74
C GLY A 211 -16.30 -16.60 -8.92
N THR A 212 -17.47 -16.01 -8.68
CA THR A 212 -18.50 -15.76 -9.69
C THR A 212 -18.78 -14.26 -9.86
N LEU A 213 -19.51 -13.88 -10.92
CA LEU A 213 -19.99 -12.50 -11.07
C LEU A 213 -20.94 -12.09 -9.95
N GLU A 214 -21.74 -13.02 -9.43
CA GLU A 214 -22.57 -12.80 -8.25
C GLU A 214 -21.71 -12.42 -7.04
N ASP A 215 -20.51 -12.99 -6.88
CA ASP A 215 -19.62 -12.62 -5.77
C ASP A 215 -19.18 -11.16 -5.86
N LEU A 216 -18.91 -10.68 -7.07
CA LEU A 216 -18.57 -9.28 -7.31
C LEU A 216 -19.73 -8.34 -6.97
N GLU A 217 -20.95 -8.69 -7.36
CA GLU A 217 -22.16 -7.94 -7.02
C GLU A 217 -22.44 -7.96 -5.52
N GLN A 218 -22.29 -9.12 -4.88
CA GLN A 218 -22.44 -9.27 -3.43
C GLN A 218 -21.42 -8.42 -2.68
N ILE A 219 -20.15 -8.37 -3.13
CA ILE A 219 -19.13 -7.51 -2.52
C ILE A 219 -19.57 -6.04 -2.57
N LYS A 220 -19.99 -5.54 -3.74
CA LYS A 220 -20.47 -4.15 -3.88
C LYS A 220 -21.64 -3.86 -2.93
N LEU A 221 -22.64 -4.74 -2.90
CA LEU A 221 -23.82 -4.60 -2.05
C LEU A 221 -23.47 -4.60 -0.55
N LEU A 222 -22.64 -5.55 -0.11
CA LEU A 222 -22.21 -5.68 1.27
C LEU A 222 -21.40 -4.47 1.71
N CYS A 223 -20.46 -4.00 0.88
CA CYS A 223 -19.70 -2.78 1.15
C CYS A 223 -20.63 -1.57 1.34
N HIS A 224 -21.58 -1.34 0.41
CA HIS A 224 -22.53 -0.23 0.56
C HIS A 224 -23.39 -0.36 1.81
N THR A 225 -23.85 -1.57 2.15
CA THR A 225 -24.66 -1.81 3.33
C THR A 225 -23.85 -1.58 4.62
N MET A 226 -22.61 -2.05 4.66
CA MET A 226 -21.70 -1.84 5.80
C MET A 226 -21.36 -0.37 6.00
N ILE A 227 -21.19 0.39 4.92
CA ILE A 227 -20.94 1.83 4.97
C ILE A 227 -22.17 2.57 5.51
N ASN A 228 -23.37 2.24 5.03
CA ASN A 228 -24.57 3.05 5.29
C ASN A 228 -25.38 2.63 6.53
N ALA A 229 -25.30 1.37 6.96
CA ALA A 229 -26.18 0.80 7.98
C ALA A 229 -25.47 0.32 9.25
N SER A 230 -24.15 0.51 9.36
CA SER A 230 -23.39 0.09 10.55
C SER A 230 -23.52 1.07 11.69
N HIS A 231 -23.48 0.54 12.92
CA HIS A 231 -23.64 1.36 14.12
C HIS A 231 -22.40 2.24 14.41
N CYS A 232 -21.20 1.78 14.05
CA CYS A 232 -19.96 2.50 14.29
C CYS A 232 -19.11 2.57 13.02
N GLU A 233 -18.08 3.41 13.05
CA GLU A 233 -17.23 3.68 11.89
C GLU A 233 -16.36 2.50 11.47
N PHE A 234 -16.14 1.52 12.36
CA PHE A 234 -15.27 0.38 12.10
C PHE A 234 -15.63 -0.37 10.80
N ALA A 235 -16.91 -0.65 10.58
CA ALA A 235 -17.35 -1.34 9.37
C ALA A 235 -17.19 -0.47 8.13
N MET A 236 -17.39 0.85 8.27
CA MET A 236 -17.19 1.81 7.17
C MET A 236 -15.72 1.86 6.77
N THR A 237 -14.82 1.95 7.75
CA THR A 237 -13.39 2.04 7.50
C THR A 237 -12.85 0.76 6.88
N SER A 238 -13.42 -0.40 7.25
CA SER A 238 -12.98 -1.69 6.73
C SER A 238 -13.48 -1.99 5.32
N SER A 239 -14.68 -1.52 4.97
CA SER A 239 -15.30 -1.80 3.67
C SER A 239 -14.94 -0.80 2.57
N ARG A 240 -14.53 0.43 2.91
CA ARG A 240 -14.11 1.46 1.93
C ARG A 240 -12.91 1.07 1.06
N PRO A 241 -11.80 0.50 1.58
CA PRO A 241 -10.70 0.06 0.74
C PRO A 241 -11.13 -0.98 -0.29
N VAL A 242 -11.98 -1.92 0.14
CA VAL A 242 -12.51 -2.99 -0.72
C VAL A 242 -13.40 -2.42 -1.81
N LEU A 243 -14.33 -1.53 -1.44
CA LEU A 243 -15.20 -0.86 -2.40
C LEU A 243 -14.38 -0.08 -3.41
N SER A 244 -13.36 0.66 -2.95
CA SER A 244 -12.47 1.44 -3.83
C SER A 244 -11.70 0.53 -4.79
N ALA A 245 -11.18 -0.60 -4.29
CA ALA A 245 -10.52 -1.59 -5.14
C ALA A 245 -11.46 -2.15 -6.21
N VAL A 246 -12.68 -2.51 -5.84
CA VAL A 246 -13.70 -3.02 -6.78
C VAL A 246 -14.13 -1.96 -7.79
N THR A 247 -14.34 -0.72 -7.35
CA THR A 247 -14.80 0.37 -8.22
C THR A 247 -13.74 0.78 -9.23
N TYR A 248 -12.49 0.98 -8.82
CA TYR A 248 -11.45 1.50 -9.71
C TYR A 248 -10.71 0.40 -10.48
N PHE A 249 -10.66 -0.82 -9.95
CA PHE A 249 -9.92 -1.95 -10.53
C PHE A 249 -10.81 -3.13 -10.89
N GLU A 250 -12.09 -2.87 -11.22
CA GLU A 250 -13.07 -3.88 -11.61
C GLU A 250 -12.55 -4.87 -12.66
N ASN A 251 -11.77 -4.38 -13.63
CA ASN A 251 -11.15 -5.21 -14.66
C ASN A 251 -10.23 -6.31 -14.09
N GLU A 252 -9.53 -6.04 -12.98
CA GLU A 252 -8.71 -7.08 -12.32
C GLU A 252 -9.59 -8.14 -11.67
N PHE A 253 -10.73 -7.76 -11.07
CA PHE A 253 -11.70 -8.71 -10.51
C PHE A 253 -12.32 -9.58 -11.60
N LEU A 254 -12.73 -8.98 -12.72
CA LEU A 254 -13.24 -9.71 -13.88
C LEU A 254 -12.20 -10.69 -14.44
N ALA A 255 -10.92 -10.31 -14.51
CA ALA A 255 -9.86 -11.21 -14.93
C ALA A 255 -9.70 -12.42 -13.98
N HIS A 256 -9.84 -12.23 -12.67
CA HIS A 256 -9.80 -13.31 -11.68
C HIS A 256 -11.02 -14.24 -11.80
N ILE A 257 -12.20 -13.70 -12.10
CA ILE A 257 -13.45 -14.46 -12.20
C ILE A 257 -13.54 -15.20 -13.54
N GLU A 258 -13.43 -14.49 -14.66
CA GLU A 258 -13.72 -15.04 -16.00
C GLU A 258 -12.55 -15.85 -16.56
N ARG A 259 -11.33 -15.34 -16.40
CA ARG A 259 -10.12 -15.95 -17.00
C ARG A 259 -9.41 -16.85 -16.01
N GLN A 260 -9.67 -16.68 -14.71
CA GLN A 260 -8.90 -17.27 -13.62
C GLN A 260 -7.43 -16.88 -13.73
N GLU A 261 -7.19 -15.60 -13.98
CA GLU A 261 -5.87 -15.05 -14.21
C GLU A 261 -5.57 -13.88 -13.27
N CYS A 262 -4.41 -13.95 -12.62
CA CYS A 262 -3.86 -12.84 -11.85
C CYS A 262 -2.82 -12.11 -12.70
N ALA A 263 -3.12 -10.89 -13.14
CA ALA A 263 -2.21 -10.10 -13.99
C ALA A 263 -0.84 -9.86 -13.33
N ALA A 264 -0.84 -9.68 -12.01
CA ALA A 264 0.35 -9.47 -11.21
C ALA A 264 1.06 -10.77 -10.79
N GLY A 265 0.42 -11.94 -10.96
CA GLY A 265 1.01 -13.24 -10.61
C GLY A 265 1.20 -13.48 -9.10
N VAL A 266 0.52 -12.73 -8.24
CA VAL A 266 0.65 -12.82 -6.77
C VAL A 266 -0.22 -13.94 -6.18
N CYS A 267 -1.40 -14.20 -6.76
CA CYS A 267 -2.34 -15.19 -6.24
C CYS A 267 -1.89 -16.63 -6.57
N GLU A 268 -1.30 -17.34 -5.60
CA GLU A 268 -0.70 -18.66 -5.77
C GLU A 268 -1.61 -19.70 -6.47
N LYS A 269 -2.88 -19.78 -6.03
CA LYS A 269 -3.86 -20.72 -6.57
C LYS A 269 -4.15 -20.47 -8.05
N LEU A 270 -4.32 -19.21 -8.44
CA LEU A 270 -4.54 -18.81 -9.84
C LEU A 270 -3.29 -19.07 -10.69
N VAL A 271 -2.11 -18.75 -10.18
CA VAL A 271 -0.85 -19.03 -10.88
C VAL A 271 -0.69 -20.54 -11.14
N ALA A 272 -1.07 -21.38 -10.17
CA ALA A 272 -1.06 -22.83 -10.36
C ALA A 272 -2.07 -23.29 -11.44
N ILE A 273 -3.26 -22.69 -11.48
CA ILE A 273 -4.27 -22.96 -12.52
C ILE A 273 -3.73 -22.56 -13.90
N GLN A 274 -3.16 -21.36 -14.04
CA GLN A 274 -2.55 -20.86 -15.27
C GLN A 274 -1.44 -21.79 -15.79
N LYS A 275 -0.49 -22.19 -14.92
CA LYS A 275 0.59 -23.12 -15.28
C LYS A 275 0.04 -24.45 -15.80
N LYS A 276 -1.01 -24.98 -15.18
CA LYS A 276 -1.69 -26.21 -15.64
C LYS A 276 -2.38 -26.02 -16.99
N LYS A 277 -3.06 -24.88 -17.22
CA LYS A 277 -3.68 -24.54 -18.52
C LYS A 277 -2.63 -24.45 -19.63
N ALA A 278 -1.55 -23.68 -19.42
CA ALA A 278 -0.45 -23.54 -20.37
C ALA A 278 0.22 -24.88 -20.72
N THR A 279 0.46 -25.73 -19.71
CA THR A 279 1.04 -27.08 -19.92
C THR A 279 0.12 -27.95 -20.78
N ARG A 280 -1.20 -27.92 -20.52
CA ARG A 280 -2.19 -28.67 -21.31
C ARG A 280 -2.22 -28.21 -22.77
N GLU A 281 -2.12 -26.91 -23.03
CA GLU A 281 -2.07 -26.35 -24.38
C GLU A 281 -0.80 -26.74 -25.13
N LEU A 282 0.36 -26.70 -24.47
CA LEU A 282 1.63 -27.13 -25.05
C LEU A 282 1.61 -28.63 -25.43
N LEU A 283 0.98 -29.46 -24.60
CA LEU A 283 0.79 -30.89 -24.92
C LEU A 283 -0.15 -31.09 -26.12
N LYS A 284 -1.23 -30.30 -26.23
CA LYS A 284 -2.13 -30.32 -27.40
C LYS A 284 -1.43 -29.88 -28.68
N SER A 285 -0.62 -28.81 -28.63
CA SER A 285 0.12 -28.31 -29.80
C SER A 285 1.19 -29.28 -30.30
N ARG A 286 1.91 -29.94 -29.37
CA ARG A 286 2.87 -31.02 -29.70
C ARG A 286 2.20 -32.23 -30.35
N LYS A 287 1.02 -32.64 -29.86
CA LYS A 287 0.22 -33.71 -30.49
C LYS A 287 -0.24 -33.33 -31.91
N LYS A 288 -0.61 -32.07 -32.13
CA LYS A 288 -1.01 -31.56 -33.46
C LYS A 288 0.17 -31.51 -34.43
N LYS A 289 1.37 -31.15 -33.97
CA LYS A 289 2.62 -31.20 -34.77
C LYS A 289 3.10 -32.61 -35.10
N LYS A 290 2.84 -33.61 -34.25
CA LYS A 290 3.15 -35.03 -34.55
C LYS A 290 2.16 -35.70 -35.51
N LYS A 291 1.00 -35.09 -35.77
CA LYS A 291 -0.04 -35.58 -36.68
C LYS A 291 0.01 -34.93 -38.08
N LYS A 292 0.89 -33.94 -38.27
CA LYS A 292 1.21 -33.30 -39.56
C LYS A 292 2.56 -33.82 -40.01
#